data_AF-A0A259HAD4-F1
#
_entry.id   AF-A0A259HAD4-F1
#
_cell.length_a   1.000
_cell.length_b   1.000
_cell.length_c   1.000
_cell.angle_alpha   90.00
_cell.angle_beta   90.00
_cell.angle_gamma   90.00
#
_symmetry.space_group_name_H-M   'P 1'
#
loop_
_entity.id
_entity.type
_entity.pdbx_description
1 polymer ?
#
loop_
_entity_poly.entity_id
_entity_poly.type
_entity_poly.pdbx_seq_one_letter_code
_entity_poly.pdbx_strand_id
1 'polypeptide(L)'
;MKKVMMFLASLGVVVGLNGCGGGGGDSGGYVPPAVTYYLQTYNPQFDIYEPVADVYYECGPDIVGYTTPNGAFTMIEGDSCTFYDLDYTLSYEYDLLYIGANVVGDVGVANIRYDCDSGISDTTDELGTFVFDPEYISSISDGDVCGFQFQF
;
A
#
# COMPACT_ATOMS: atom_id res chain seq x y z
N MET A 1 65.83 -12.72 -2.01
CA MET A 1 66.18 -11.29 -2.09
C MET A 1 65.07 -10.48 -1.44
N LYS A 2 65.44 -9.54 -0.53
CA LYS A 2 64.74 -8.28 -0.15
C LYS A 2 63.24 -8.34 0.23
N LYS A 3 62.70 -7.82 1.35
CA LYS A 3 63.09 -7.06 2.57
C LYS A 3 61.91 -7.29 3.56
N VAL A 4 62.08 -7.62 4.85
CA VAL A 4 62.17 -6.70 6.02
C VAL A 4 61.00 -5.69 6.01
N MET A 5 60.05 -5.62 6.97
CA MET A 5 60.12 -5.20 8.40
C MET A 5 58.68 -5.37 8.98
N MET A 6 58.38 -6.12 10.04
CA MET A 6 58.46 -5.88 11.50
C MET A 6 57.65 -4.71 12.11
N PHE A 7 56.80 -5.12 13.09
CA PHE A 7 56.35 -4.48 14.35
C PHE A 7 55.54 -3.17 14.33
N LEU A 8 54.40 -3.13 15.04
CA LEU A 8 54.32 -2.81 16.48
C LEU A 8 52.87 -2.96 16.99
N ALA A 9 52.71 -3.60 18.15
CA ALA A 9 51.50 -3.57 18.95
C ALA A 9 51.73 -2.67 20.17
N SER A 10 50.76 -1.84 20.55
CA SER A 10 50.62 -1.39 21.94
C SER A 10 49.21 -0.85 22.22
N LEU A 11 48.71 -1.25 23.39
CA LEU A 11 47.42 -0.94 24.00
C LEU A 11 47.22 0.57 24.26
N GLY A 12 45.95 0.97 24.29
CA GLY A 12 45.48 2.16 25.01
C GLY A 12 44.00 2.05 25.33
N VAL A 13 43.66 1.58 26.53
CA VAL A 13 42.33 1.79 27.14
C VAL A 13 42.44 3.01 28.04
N VAL A 14 41.61 4.02 27.78
CA VAL A 14 41.29 5.06 28.76
C VAL A 14 39.78 5.16 28.86
N VAL A 15 39.27 4.75 30.02
CA VAL A 15 37.89 4.98 30.47
C VAL A 15 37.81 6.43 30.93
N GLY A 16 36.95 7.22 30.29
CA GLY A 16 36.53 8.53 30.74
C GLY A 16 35.02 8.55 30.96
N LEU A 17 34.57 8.19 32.15
CA LEU A 17 33.23 8.53 32.65
C LEU A 17 33.31 9.95 33.23
N ASN A 18 32.69 10.91 32.55
CA ASN A 18 31.95 12.05 33.14
C ASN A 18 31.46 12.96 32.02
N GLY A 19 30.17 12.85 31.73
CA GLY A 19 29.44 13.67 30.75
C GLY A 19 27.95 13.51 31.00
N CYS A 20 27.50 14.02 32.15
CA CYS A 20 26.11 14.38 32.39
C CYS A 20 25.73 15.49 31.39
N GLY A 21 24.73 15.22 30.56
CA GLY A 21 24.17 16.11 29.55
C GLY A 21 23.28 15.26 28.64
N GLY A 22 21.97 15.17 28.88
CA GLY A 22 21.12 16.33 28.77
C GLY A 22 21.05 16.73 27.30
N GLY A 23 20.41 15.88 26.51
CA GLY A 23 20.23 16.08 25.08
C GLY A 23 19.08 15.19 24.63
N GLY A 24 17.86 15.65 24.91
CA GLY A 24 16.68 15.16 24.22
C GLY A 24 16.89 15.41 22.73
N GLY A 25 17.34 14.39 22.03
CA GLY A 25 17.19 14.35 20.58
C GLY A 25 15.73 14.02 20.37
N ASP A 26 14.94 15.01 19.96
CA ASP A 26 13.74 14.77 19.17
C ASP A 26 14.16 13.87 18.02
N SER A 27 14.03 12.56 18.20
CA SER A 27 13.95 11.62 17.08
C SER A 27 12.60 11.88 16.45
N GLY A 28 12.49 13.02 15.76
CA GLY A 28 11.49 13.26 14.73
C GLY A 28 11.78 12.26 13.63
N GLY A 29 11.40 11.00 13.89
CA GLY A 29 11.42 9.94 12.91
C GLY A 29 10.63 10.42 11.70
N TYR A 30 11.12 10.10 10.51
CA TYR A 30 10.33 10.28 9.31
C TYR A 30 9.00 9.56 9.50
N VAL A 31 7.91 10.33 9.54
CA VAL A 31 6.55 9.79 9.48
C VAL A 31 6.16 9.86 8.00
N PRO A 32 5.99 8.73 7.31
CA PRO A 32 5.57 8.75 5.92
C PRO A 32 4.23 9.50 5.79
N PRO A 33 4.04 10.27 4.70
CA PRO A 33 2.82 11.04 4.51
C PRO A 33 1.62 10.11 4.28
N ALA A 34 0.45 10.56 4.71
CA ALA A 34 -0.80 9.98 4.25
C ALA A 34 -1.07 10.42 2.80
N VAL A 35 -1.45 9.47 1.96
CA VAL A 35 -1.82 9.66 0.55
C VAL A 35 -3.26 9.19 0.31
N THR A 36 -3.90 9.74 -0.72
CA THR A 36 -5.27 9.40 -1.10
C THR A 36 -5.29 8.88 -2.52
N TYR A 37 -5.94 7.72 -2.70
CA TYR A 37 -6.22 7.08 -3.98
C TYR A 37 -7.72 6.83 -4.10
N TYR A 38 -8.15 6.34 -5.26
CA TYR A 38 -9.56 6.22 -5.61
C TYR A 38 -9.85 4.80 -6.12
N LEU A 39 -10.77 4.09 -5.48
CA LEU A 39 -11.32 2.85 -6.00
C LEU A 39 -12.44 3.17 -7.00
N GLN A 40 -12.34 2.63 -8.21
CA GLN A 40 -13.19 3.01 -9.33
C GLN A 40 -13.57 1.80 -10.18
N THR A 41 -14.65 1.96 -10.94
CA THR A 41 -15.08 1.05 -12.01
C THR A 41 -15.17 1.82 -13.32
N TYR A 42 -14.91 1.17 -14.44
CA TYR A 42 -15.01 1.79 -15.75
C TYR A 42 -16.41 1.56 -16.34
N ASN A 43 -17.10 2.64 -16.72
CA ASN A 43 -18.40 2.59 -17.36
C ASN A 43 -18.24 2.68 -18.89
N PRO A 44 -18.31 1.55 -19.63
CA PRO A 44 -18.07 1.53 -21.07
C PRO A 44 -19.16 2.25 -21.88
N GLN A 45 -20.34 2.51 -21.29
CA GLN A 45 -21.41 3.22 -21.97
C GLN A 45 -21.10 4.71 -22.12
N PHE A 46 -20.42 5.30 -21.14
CA PHE A 46 -20.12 6.73 -21.11
C PHE A 46 -18.63 7.04 -21.27
N ASP A 47 -17.77 6.02 -21.33
CA ASP A 47 -16.31 6.15 -21.43
C ASP A 47 -15.74 6.99 -20.27
N ILE A 48 -16.14 6.65 -19.05
CA ILE A 48 -15.74 7.33 -17.81
C ILE A 48 -15.43 6.33 -16.71
N TYR A 49 -14.58 6.73 -15.77
CA TYR A 49 -14.45 6.05 -14.49
C TYR A 49 -15.47 6.60 -13.50
N GLU A 50 -16.18 5.70 -12.82
CA GLU A 50 -17.11 6.01 -11.76
C GLU A 50 -16.56 5.56 -10.40
N PRO A 51 -16.82 6.33 -9.33
CA PRO A 51 -16.33 5.99 -8.01
C PRO A 51 -17.03 4.76 -7.42
N VAL A 52 -16.27 3.90 -6.77
CA VAL A 52 -16.81 2.77 -6.00
C VAL A 52 -16.78 3.12 -4.52
N ALA A 53 -17.96 3.47 -3.99
CA ALA A 53 -18.15 3.92 -2.63
C ALA A 53 -18.52 2.76 -1.68
N ASP A 54 -18.38 3.01 -0.38
CA ASP A 54 -18.83 2.11 0.70
C ASP A 54 -18.14 0.73 0.73
N VAL A 55 -16.92 0.64 0.19
CA VAL A 55 -16.08 -0.57 0.29
C VAL A 55 -15.22 -0.47 1.54
N TYR A 56 -15.33 -1.47 2.42
CA TYR A 56 -14.50 -1.55 3.62
C TYR A 56 -13.04 -1.80 3.25
N TYR A 57 -12.14 -1.05 3.88
CA TYR A 57 -10.71 -1.22 3.68
C TYR A 57 -9.90 -1.06 4.97
N GLU A 58 -8.78 -1.76 5.03
CA GLU A 58 -7.77 -1.65 6.09
C GLU A 58 -6.40 -1.41 5.46
N CYS A 59 -5.77 -0.28 5.78
CA CYS A 59 -4.43 0.09 5.32
C CYS A 59 -3.48 0.19 6.50
N GLY A 60 -2.51 -0.72 6.56
CA GLY A 60 -1.56 -0.80 7.67
C GLY A 60 -2.25 -1.03 9.04
N PRO A 61 -1.57 -0.74 10.15
CA PRO A 61 -2.12 -0.93 11.49
C PRO A 61 -3.08 0.19 11.94
N ASP A 62 -3.04 1.35 11.27
CA ASP A 62 -3.58 2.60 11.82
C ASP A 62 -4.77 3.17 11.02
N ILE A 63 -5.00 2.73 9.78
CA ILE A 63 -6.08 3.26 8.94
C ILE A 63 -7.07 2.16 8.59
N VAL A 64 -8.31 2.33 9.05
CA VAL A 64 -9.46 1.51 8.67
C VAL A 64 -10.62 2.43 8.31
N GLY A 65 -11.42 2.04 7.32
CA GLY A 65 -12.52 2.88 6.86
C GLY A 65 -13.31 2.28 5.72
N TYR A 66 -14.12 3.14 5.11
CA TYR A 66 -14.91 2.83 3.91
C TYR A 66 -14.56 3.82 2.82
N THR A 67 -14.52 3.38 1.56
CA THR A 67 -14.33 4.31 0.44
C THR A 67 -15.43 5.37 0.46
N THR A 68 -15.03 6.63 0.29
CA THR A 68 -15.97 7.76 0.31
C THR A 68 -16.91 7.73 -0.91
N PRO A 69 -17.95 8.59 -1.00
CA PRO A 69 -18.79 8.69 -2.20
C PRO A 69 -18.04 8.97 -3.51
N ASN A 70 -16.81 9.48 -3.43
CA ASN A 70 -15.94 9.70 -4.58
C ASN A 70 -14.97 8.53 -4.82
N GLY A 71 -15.15 7.38 -4.14
CA GLY A 71 -14.26 6.23 -4.21
C GLY A 71 -12.96 6.40 -3.43
N ALA A 72 -12.76 7.54 -2.75
CA ALA A 72 -11.49 7.83 -2.12
C ALA A 72 -11.23 6.93 -0.91
N PHE A 73 -10.00 6.42 -0.81
CA PHE A 73 -9.44 5.77 0.37
C PHE A 73 -8.09 6.42 0.72
N THR A 74 -7.73 6.40 2.00
CA THR A 74 -6.47 6.99 2.50
C THR A 74 -5.57 5.90 3.05
N MET A 75 -4.27 6.04 2.85
CA MET A 75 -3.25 5.12 3.36
C MET A 75 -1.99 5.89 3.73
N ILE A 76 -1.10 5.29 4.52
CA ILE A 76 0.27 5.80 4.71
C ILE A 76 1.14 5.23 3.60
N GLU A 77 1.97 6.06 2.98
CA GLU A 77 2.90 5.61 1.94
C GLU A 77 3.79 4.46 2.44
N GLY A 78 3.83 3.35 1.69
CA GLY A 78 4.57 2.13 2.06
C GLY A 78 3.73 1.05 2.76
N ASP A 79 2.50 1.36 3.18
CA ASP A 79 1.62 0.37 3.80
C ASP A 79 0.95 -0.56 2.78
N SER A 80 0.53 -1.72 3.24
CA SER A 80 -0.40 -2.57 2.49
C SER A 80 -1.84 -2.19 2.80
N CYS A 81 -2.71 -2.25 1.79
CA CYS A 81 -4.15 -2.07 1.97
C CYS A 81 -4.92 -3.31 1.56
N THR A 82 -5.94 -3.69 2.33
CA THR A 82 -6.86 -4.77 2.00
C THR A 82 -8.25 -4.21 1.78
N PHE A 83 -8.88 -4.56 0.67
CA PHE A 83 -10.29 -4.30 0.40
C PHE A 83 -11.10 -5.58 0.63
N TYR A 84 -12.26 -5.42 1.24
CA TYR A 84 -13.13 -6.53 1.62
C TYR A 84 -14.46 -6.45 0.86
N ASP A 85 -15.13 -7.60 0.78
CA ASP A 85 -16.46 -7.73 0.19
C ASP A 85 -16.52 -7.18 -1.24
N LEU A 86 -15.49 -7.49 -2.04
CA LEU A 86 -15.49 -7.13 -3.46
C LEU A 86 -16.45 -8.06 -4.21
N ASP A 87 -17.66 -7.57 -4.47
CA ASP A 87 -18.76 -8.35 -5.06
C ASP A 87 -19.18 -7.88 -6.46
N TYR A 88 -20.15 -8.58 -7.06
CA TYR A 88 -20.65 -8.32 -8.41
C TYR A 88 -21.36 -6.96 -8.58
N THR A 89 -21.60 -6.21 -7.51
CA THR A 89 -22.28 -4.90 -7.56
C THR A 89 -21.32 -3.74 -7.76
N LEU A 90 -20.02 -3.96 -7.56
CA LEU A 90 -19.00 -2.92 -7.56
C LEU A 90 -18.47 -2.58 -8.96
N SER A 91 -18.63 -3.48 -9.94
CA SER A 91 -18.05 -3.33 -11.28
C SER A 91 -19.07 -3.40 -12.41
N TYR A 92 -18.98 -2.47 -13.36
CA TYR A 92 -19.70 -2.55 -14.64
C TYR A 92 -19.13 -3.62 -15.58
N GLU A 93 -17.86 -3.99 -15.40
CA GLU A 93 -17.14 -5.00 -16.18
C GLU A 93 -17.04 -6.34 -15.45
N TYR A 94 -17.87 -6.52 -14.42
CA TYR A 94 -18.00 -7.72 -13.59
C TYR A 94 -16.84 -7.96 -12.62
N ASP A 95 -15.65 -8.27 -13.14
CA ASP A 95 -14.49 -8.72 -12.37
C ASP A 95 -13.33 -7.72 -12.36
N LEU A 96 -13.52 -6.53 -12.94
CA LEU A 96 -12.49 -5.49 -13.05
C LEU A 96 -12.79 -4.27 -12.18
N LEU A 97 -11.78 -3.84 -11.42
CA LEU A 97 -11.77 -2.58 -10.68
C LEU A 97 -10.44 -1.86 -10.91
N TYR A 98 -10.40 -0.58 -10.54
CA TYR A 98 -9.29 0.31 -10.82
C TYR A 98 -8.86 1.06 -9.56
N ILE A 99 -7.55 1.18 -9.37
CA ILE A 99 -6.95 2.09 -8.40
C ILE A 99 -6.46 3.34 -9.14
N GLY A 100 -7.20 4.43 -9.01
CA GLY A 100 -6.89 5.73 -9.59
C GLY A 100 -6.05 6.62 -8.66
N ALA A 101 -5.13 7.39 -9.25
CA ALA A 101 -4.36 8.44 -8.59
C ALA A 101 -5.16 9.75 -8.46
N ASN A 102 -6.32 9.86 -9.11
CA ASN A 102 -7.21 11.00 -9.01
C ASN A 102 -8.68 10.59 -9.10
N VAL A 103 -9.58 11.52 -8.77
CA VAL A 103 -11.02 11.29 -8.73
C VAL A 103 -11.67 11.04 -10.10
N VAL A 104 -10.99 11.44 -11.19
CA VAL A 104 -11.51 11.29 -12.57
C VAL A 104 -11.16 9.91 -13.14
N GLY A 105 -10.14 9.23 -12.59
CA GLY A 105 -9.69 7.90 -12.98
C GLY A 105 -8.84 7.86 -14.24
N ASP A 106 -8.49 9.01 -14.83
CA ASP A 106 -7.64 9.08 -16.04
C ASP A 106 -6.14 8.88 -15.75
N VAL A 107 -5.76 8.78 -14.48
CA VAL A 107 -4.40 8.43 -14.04
C VAL A 107 -4.50 7.21 -13.13
N GLY A 108 -4.01 6.06 -13.60
CA GLY A 108 -3.95 4.82 -12.85
C GLY A 108 -2.76 4.74 -11.90
N VAL A 109 -2.88 3.89 -10.87
CA VAL A 109 -1.77 3.50 -9.98
C VAL A 109 -1.25 2.13 -10.41
N ALA A 110 -0.20 2.15 -11.22
CA ALA A 110 0.39 0.97 -11.83
C ALA A 110 1.41 0.25 -10.93
N ASN A 111 1.70 -1.00 -11.28
CA ASN A 111 2.74 -1.83 -10.65
C ASN A 111 2.52 -2.12 -9.16
N ILE A 112 1.28 -2.11 -8.70
CA ILE A 112 0.92 -2.52 -7.34
C ILE A 112 0.61 -4.00 -7.36
N ARG A 113 1.42 -4.79 -6.64
CA ARG A 113 1.14 -6.20 -6.45
C ARG A 113 -0.12 -6.36 -5.62
N TYR A 114 -1.01 -7.25 -6.03
CA TYR A 114 -2.17 -7.63 -5.26
C TYR A 114 -2.34 -9.15 -5.18
N ASP A 115 -2.90 -9.61 -4.06
CA ASP A 115 -3.19 -11.01 -3.78
C ASP A 115 -4.60 -11.07 -3.17
N CYS A 116 -5.51 -11.79 -3.82
CA CYS A 116 -6.89 -12.00 -3.41
C CYS A 116 -7.09 -13.38 -2.79
N ASP A 117 -8.04 -13.51 -1.86
CA ASP A 117 -8.27 -14.78 -1.16
C ASP A 117 -9.02 -15.82 -2.01
N SER A 118 -9.66 -15.40 -3.09
CA SER A 118 -10.10 -16.24 -4.22
C SER A 118 -8.96 -16.99 -4.92
N GLY A 119 -7.70 -16.60 -4.69
CA GLY A 119 -6.50 -17.18 -5.29
C GLY A 119 -5.98 -16.42 -6.51
N ILE A 120 -6.61 -15.30 -6.87
CA ILE A 120 -6.10 -14.35 -7.88
C ILE A 120 -4.88 -13.62 -7.30
N SER A 121 -3.80 -13.54 -8.07
CA SER A 121 -2.57 -12.86 -7.67
C SER A 121 -1.89 -12.29 -8.91
N ASP A 122 -1.77 -10.97 -8.97
CA ASP A 122 -1.19 -10.28 -10.12
C ASP A 122 -0.66 -8.88 -9.71
N THR A 123 -0.46 -8.00 -10.69
CA THR A 123 -0.01 -6.64 -10.53
C THR A 123 -0.88 -5.68 -11.32
N THR A 124 -1.18 -4.50 -10.77
CA THR A 124 -1.97 -3.50 -11.49
C THR A 124 -1.28 -3.03 -12.78
N ASP A 125 -2.06 -2.87 -13.85
CA ASP A 125 -1.55 -2.37 -15.13
C ASP A 125 -1.35 -0.84 -15.14
N GLU A 126 -1.05 -0.26 -16.31
CA GLU A 126 -0.83 1.20 -16.44
C GLU A 126 -2.06 2.07 -16.10
N LEU A 127 -3.26 1.50 -16.16
CA LEU A 127 -4.52 2.15 -15.80
C LEU A 127 -4.90 1.88 -14.33
N GLY A 128 -4.08 1.12 -13.59
CA GLY A 128 -4.40 0.72 -12.22
C GLY A 128 -5.42 -0.41 -12.15
N THR A 129 -5.66 -1.12 -13.25
CA THR A 129 -6.63 -2.22 -13.33
C THR A 129 -6.19 -3.39 -12.48
N PHE A 130 -7.13 -4.00 -11.74
CA PHE A 130 -6.95 -5.30 -11.10
C PHE A 130 -8.20 -6.16 -11.27
N VAL A 131 -8.01 -7.48 -11.12
CA VAL A 131 -9.06 -8.49 -11.22
C VAL A 131 -9.41 -9.00 -9.83
N PHE A 132 -10.69 -9.24 -9.56
CA PHE A 132 -11.19 -9.91 -8.35
C PHE A 132 -12.24 -10.95 -8.73
N ASP A 133 -12.59 -11.86 -7.81
CA ASP A 133 -13.65 -12.85 -8.01
C ASP A 133 -14.95 -12.41 -7.33
N PRO A 134 -15.89 -11.77 -8.06
CA PRO A 134 -17.15 -11.29 -7.48
C PRO A 134 -18.09 -12.41 -7.01
N GLU A 135 -17.84 -13.67 -7.39
CA GLU A 135 -18.62 -14.83 -6.97
C GLU A 135 -18.00 -15.56 -5.78
N TYR A 136 -16.80 -15.15 -5.36
CA TYR A 136 -16.12 -15.78 -4.24
C TYR A 136 -16.85 -15.48 -2.93
N ILE A 137 -17.22 -16.54 -2.22
CA ILE A 137 -17.87 -16.46 -0.90
C ILE A 137 -17.00 -17.22 0.08
N SER A 138 -16.57 -16.53 1.12
CA SER A 138 -15.75 -17.09 2.19
C SER A 138 -16.55 -17.22 3.49
N SER A 139 -15.92 -17.68 4.57
CA SER A 139 -16.54 -17.65 5.89
C SER A 139 -16.51 -16.26 6.55
N ILE A 140 -15.87 -15.27 5.92
CA ILE A 140 -15.60 -13.94 6.49
C ILE A 140 -16.07 -12.77 5.61
N SER A 141 -16.47 -13.02 4.36
CA SER A 141 -16.87 -12.00 3.38
C SER A 141 -17.93 -12.52 2.41
N ASP A 142 -18.80 -11.61 1.96
CA ASP A 142 -19.77 -11.82 0.88
C ASP A 142 -19.21 -11.25 -0.44
N GLY A 143 -17.97 -11.64 -0.77
CA GLY A 143 -17.19 -11.17 -1.92
C GLY A 143 -15.70 -11.47 -1.74
N ASP A 144 -14.88 -11.16 -2.75
CA ASP A 144 -13.43 -11.36 -2.69
C ASP A 144 -12.77 -10.42 -1.67
N VAL A 145 -11.64 -10.84 -1.12
CA VAL A 145 -10.79 -10.00 -0.26
C VAL A 145 -9.43 -9.85 -0.91
N CYS A 146 -9.11 -8.65 -1.37
CA CYS A 146 -7.88 -8.37 -2.12
C CYS A 146 -6.94 -7.45 -1.33
N GLY A 147 -5.73 -7.94 -1.06
CA GLY A 147 -4.65 -7.20 -0.41
C GLY A 147 -3.63 -6.65 -1.42
N PHE A 148 -3.24 -5.40 -1.26
CA PHE A 148 -2.38 -4.63 -2.15
C PHE A 148 -1.11 -4.18 -1.43
N GLN A 149 0.05 -4.31 -2.09
CA GLN A 149 1.35 -3.93 -1.55
C GLN A 149 1.88 -2.67 -2.23
N PHE A 150 1.64 -1.50 -1.63
CA PHE A 150 2.09 -0.22 -2.15
C PHE A 150 3.55 0.06 -1.76
N GLN A 151 4.49 -0.57 -2.46
CA GLN A 151 5.93 -0.33 -2.28
C GLN A 151 6.40 0.78 -3.24
N PHE A 152 6.87 1.90 -2.69
CA PHE A 152 7.45 3.02 -3.45
C PHE A 152 8.95 3.19 -3.14
#